data_AF-A0A519FT41-F1
#
_entry.id   AF-A0A519FT41-F1
#
_cell.length_a   1.000
_cell.length_b   1.000
_cell.length_c   1.000
_cell.angle_alpha   90.00
_cell.angle_beta   90.00
_cell.angle_gamma   90.00
#
_symmetry.space_group_name_H-M   'P 1'
#
loop_
_entity.id
_entity.type
_entity.pdbx_description
1 polymer ?
#
loop_
_entity_poly.entity_id
_entity_poly.type
_entity_poly.pdbx_seq_one_letter_code
_entity_poly.pdbx_strand_id
1 'polypeptide(L)'
;MATRIDIDAADDPRLADYRDLRDVQLRESLEAEHGLFLAEGEKVVRRAVEGGFAPRSFLMAPRWLDGLADVLDRSDVPVYVVSEALAEEVTGFHVHRGALASLHRTPLPGLDEVLEGARSVLVLEDVIDHTNVGAIFRSGAALDFDAVLLSPRCADPLYRRSVKV
;
A
#
# COMPACT_ATOMS: atom_id res chain seq x y z
N MET A 1 -3.08 -6.57 -19.37
CA MET A 1 -3.26 -7.82 -18.62
C MET A 1 -1.92 -8.22 -18.01
N ALA A 2 -1.90 -8.40 -16.69
CA ALA A 2 -0.68 -8.58 -15.95
C ALA A 2 0.04 -9.89 -16.32
N THR A 3 1.36 -9.85 -16.47
CA THR A 3 2.14 -11.03 -16.83
C THR A 3 2.49 -11.82 -15.56
N ARG A 4 2.03 -13.07 -15.48
CA ARG A 4 2.33 -13.97 -14.36
C ARG A 4 3.72 -14.57 -14.51
N ILE A 5 4.48 -14.55 -13.42
CA ILE A 5 5.86 -15.04 -13.36
C ILE A 5 5.99 -15.88 -12.08
N ASP A 6 6.10 -17.19 -12.23
CA ASP A 6 6.38 -18.07 -11.09
C ASP A 6 7.83 -17.85 -10.61
N ILE A 7 8.00 -17.67 -9.29
CA ILE A 7 9.30 -17.50 -8.63
C ILE A 7 9.39 -18.51 -7.48
N ASP A 8 10.53 -19.19 -7.38
CA ASP A 8 10.82 -20.24 -6.41
C ASP A 8 11.99 -19.92 -5.46
N ALA A 9 12.68 -18.79 -5.66
CA ALA A 9 13.83 -18.37 -4.88
C ALA A 9 13.59 -17.01 -4.18
N ALA A 10 13.88 -16.93 -2.88
CA ALA A 10 13.62 -15.74 -2.06
C ALA A 10 14.55 -14.56 -2.37
N ASP A 11 15.72 -14.86 -2.92
CA ASP A 11 16.74 -13.89 -3.31
C ASP A 11 16.58 -13.38 -4.75
N ASP A 12 15.51 -13.79 -5.47
CA ASP A 12 15.24 -13.29 -6.84
C ASP A 12 15.20 -11.74 -6.83
N PRO A 13 16.02 -11.07 -7.65
CA PRO A 13 16.13 -9.62 -7.66
C PRO A 13 14.82 -8.91 -8.00
N ARG A 14 13.87 -9.59 -8.67
CA ARG A 14 12.54 -9.05 -8.98
C ARG A 14 11.68 -8.85 -7.74
N LEU A 15 11.99 -9.57 -6.66
CA LEU A 15 11.29 -9.47 -5.37
C LEU A 15 11.83 -8.35 -4.48
N ALA A 16 12.74 -7.49 -4.98
CA ALA A 16 13.37 -6.43 -4.19
C ALA A 16 12.37 -5.54 -3.43
N ASP A 17 11.24 -5.19 -4.04
CA ASP A 17 10.19 -4.36 -3.43
C ASP A 17 9.51 -5.02 -2.21
N TYR A 18 9.61 -6.34 -2.08
CA TYR A 18 8.95 -7.14 -1.05
C TYR A 18 9.92 -7.70 -0.01
N ARG A 19 11.22 -7.52 -0.20
CA ARG A 19 12.26 -7.98 0.74
C ARG A 19 12.50 -6.97 1.84
N ASP A 20 13.02 -7.47 2.96
CA ASP A 20 13.55 -6.66 4.06
C ASP A 20 12.60 -5.55 4.55
N LEU A 21 11.28 -5.78 4.47
CA LEU A 21 10.22 -4.84 4.88
C LEU A 21 10.19 -4.53 6.39
N ARG A 22 11.10 -5.15 7.14
CA ARG A 22 11.39 -4.90 8.55
C ARG A 22 12.50 -3.84 8.74
N ASP A 23 13.28 -3.53 7.71
CA ASP A 23 14.38 -2.56 7.73
C ASP A 23 13.88 -1.12 7.55
N VAL A 24 14.23 -0.23 8.49
CA VAL A 24 13.77 1.18 8.54
C VAL A 24 14.36 1.99 7.39
N GLN A 25 15.58 1.69 6.95
CA GLN A 25 16.31 2.53 6.00
C GLN A 25 15.93 2.23 4.55
N LEU A 26 15.68 0.96 4.21
CA LEU A 26 15.12 0.60 2.90
C LEU A 26 13.69 1.14 2.76
N ARG A 27 12.93 1.16 3.87
CA ARG A 27 11.60 1.79 3.95
C ARG A 27 11.62 3.29 3.72
N GLU A 28 12.47 4.06 4.40
CA GLU A 28 12.57 5.52 4.16
C GLU A 28 12.91 5.85 2.70
N SER A 29 13.72 5.02 2.03
CA SER A 29 14.07 5.20 0.62
C SER A 29 12.93 4.85 -0.35
N LEU A 30 12.11 3.85 0.00
CA LEU A 30 10.89 3.49 -0.73
C LEU A 30 9.77 4.47 -0.42
N GLU A 31 9.68 5.04 0.76
CA GLU A 31 8.54 5.82 1.23
C GLU A 31 8.71 7.34 1.00
N ALA A 32 9.78 7.77 0.33
CA ALA A 32 9.95 9.16 -0.12
C ALA A 32 8.73 9.63 -0.95
N GLU A 33 8.51 10.94 -1.04
CA GLU A 33 7.34 11.57 -1.71
C GLU A 33 7.06 11.06 -3.15
N HIS A 34 8.09 10.52 -3.83
CA HIS A 34 8.01 9.93 -5.18
C HIS A 34 8.28 8.41 -5.23
N GLY A 35 8.18 7.75 -4.08
CA GLY A 35 8.55 6.36 -3.93
C GLY A 35 7.38 5.39 -4.12
N LEU A 36 7.40 4.29 -3.38
CA LEU A 36 6.45 3.20 -3.37
C LEU A 36 5.83 3.05 -1.98
N PHE A 37 4.63 2.47 -1.94
CA PHE A 37 4.06 1.93 -0.72
C PHE A 37 3.51 0.52 -0.97
N LEU A 38 3.34 -0.23 0.11
CA LEU A 38 2.86 -1.61 0.04
C LEU A 38 1.44 -1.75 0.56
N ALA A 39 0.58 -2.34 -0.27
CA ALA A 39 -0.74 -2.79 0.13
C ALA A 39 -0.72 -4.31 0.43
N GLU A 40 -1.26 -4.70 1.59
CA GLU A 40 -1.34 -6.10 2.01
C GLU A 40 -2.79 -6.59 2.12
N GLY A 41 -3.08 -7.65 1.38
CA GLY A 41 -4.35 -8.35 1.38
C GLY A 41 -5.31 -7.86 0.30
N GLU A 42 -6.15 -8.79 -0.16
CA GLU A 42 -7.05 -8.60 -1.31
C GLU A 42 -7.84 -7.28 -1.29
N LYS A 43 -8.56 -7.00 -0.19
CA LYS A 43 -9.37 -5.78 -0.08
C LYS A 43 -8.53 -4.50 -0.16
N VAL A 44 -7.36 -4.51 0.44
CA VAL A 44 -6.48 -3.34 0.52
C VAL A 44 -5.84 -3.08 -0.83
N VAL A 45 -5.32 -4.13 -1.48
CA VAL A 45 -4.78 -4.07 -2.84
C VAL A 45 -5.83 -3.53 -3.81
N ARG A 46 -7.04 -4.10 -3.79
CA ARG A 46 -8.16 -3.66 -4.61
C ARG A 46 -8.48 -2.18 -4.41
N ARG A 47 -8.64 -1.74 -3.16
CA ARG A 47 -8.96 -0.35 -2.84
C ARG A 47 -7.86 0.63 -3.23
N ALA A 48 -6.60 0.24 -3.10
CA ALA A 48 -5.48 1.07 -3.56
C ALA A 48 -5.54 1.27 -5.09
N VAL A 49 -5.75 0.21 -5.87
CA VAL A 49 -5.86 0.32 -7.33
C VAL A 49 -7.11 1.11 -7.76
N GLU A 50 -8.26 0.85 -7.13
CA GLU A 50 -9.50 1.60 -7.37
C GLU A 50 -9.38 3.07 -6.98
N GLY A 51 -8.56 3.38 -5.98
CA GLY A 51 -8.20 4.75 -5.56
C GLY A 51 -7.25 5.47 -6.53
N GLY A 52 -6.84 4.83 -7.62
CA GLY A 52 -6.00 5.43 -8.66
C GLY A 52 -4.50 5.28 -8.45
N PHE A 53 -4.05 4.54 -7.43
CA PHE A 53 -2.63 4.27 -7.24
C PHE A 53 -2.12 3.27 -8.29
N ALA A 54 -1.09 3.67 -9.03
CA ALA A 54 -0.52 2.84 -10.09
C ALA A 54 0.31 1.70 -9.49
N PRO A 55 -0.04 0.42 -9.74
CA PRO A 55 0.79 -0.69 -9.31
C PRO A 55 2.10 -0.72 -10.11
N ARG A 56 3.20 -1.09 -9.46
CA ARG A 56 4.49 -1.40 -10.08
C ARG A 56 4.68 -2.90 -10.28
N SER A 57 4.22 -3.69 -9.31
CA SER A 57 4.19 -5.15 -9.39
C SER A 57 3.22 -5.71 -8.35
N PHE A 58 2.93 -7.01 -8.45
CA PHE A 58 2.20 -7.77 -7.44
C PHE A 58 3.03 -8.98 -6.98
N LEU A 59 2.87 -9.38 -5.73
CA LEU A 59 3.40 -10.62 -5.17
C LEU A 59 2.24 -11.41 -4.57
N MET A 60 1.94 -12.60 -5.09
CA MET A 60 0.75 -13.35 -4.70
C MET A 60 1.02 -14.85 -4.57
N ALA A 61 0.40 -15.46 -3.56
CA ALA A 61 0.21 -16.91 -3.55
C ALA A 61 -0.92 -17.31 -4.53
N PRO A 62 -0.85 -18.50 -5.17
CA PRO A 62 -1.83 -18.92 -6.18
C PRO A 62 -3.30 -18.78 -5.76
N ARG A 63 -3.62 -19.03 -4.48
CA ARG A 63 -4.98 -18.93 -3.94
C ARG A 63 -5.64 -17.55 -4.06
N TRP A 64 -4.84 -16.48 -4.25
CA TRP A 64 -5.34 -15.11 -4.33
C TRP A 64 -5.50 -14.58 -5.76
N LEU A 65 -5.01 -15.32 -6.76
CA LEU A 65 -5.04 -14.88 -8.16
C LEU A 65 -6.47 -14.68 -8.66
N ASP A 66 -7.38 -15.60 -8.33
CA ASP A 66 -8.78 -15.53 -8.77
C ASP A 66 -9.53 -14.39 -8.07
N GLY A 67 -9.28 -14.18 -6.79
CA GLY A 67 -9.91 -13.10 -6.00
C GLY A 67 -9.51 -11.69 -6.43
N LEU A 68 -8.40 -11.55 -7.17
CA LEU A 68 -7.92 -10.28 -7.72
C LEU A 68 -7.86 -10.27 -9.25
N ALA A 69 -8.44 -11.27 -9.93
CA ALA A 69 -8.33 -11.40 -11.38
C ALA A 69 -8.75 -10.11 -12.12
N ASP A 70 -9.82 -9.46 -11.67
CA ASP A 70 -10.31 -8.21 -12.25
C ASP A 70 -9.34 -7.02 -12.06
N VAL A 71 -8.59 -6.99 -10.96
CA VAL A 71 -7.52 -6.01 -10.73
C VAL A 71 -6.31 -6.32 -11.60
N LEU A 72 -5.93 -7.60 -11.70
CA LEU A 72 -4.77 -8.06 -12.48
C LEU A 72 -4.99 -7.89 -13.99
N ASP A 73 -6.21 -8.16 -14.48
CA ASP A 73 -6.54 -8.05 -15.89
C ASP A 73 -6.47 -6.61 -16.40
N ARG A 74 -6.76 -5.65 -15.52
CA ARG A 74 -6.67 -4.20 -15.76
C ARG A 74 -5.27 -3.61 -15.60
N SER A 75 -4.30 -4.41 -15.16
CA SER A 75 -2.92 -3.98 -15.01
C SER A 75 -2.03 -4.56 -16.11
N ASP A 76 -0.92 -3.90 -16.40
CA ASP A 76 0.09 -4.36 -17.37
C ASP A 76 1.45 -4.67 -16.72
N VAL A 77 1.46 -4.78 -15.39
CA VAL A 77 2.67 -5.00 -14.58
C VAL A 77 2.88 -6.48 -14.24
N PRO A 78 4.07 -6.90 -13.78
CA PRO A 78 4.29 -8.29 -13.40
C PRO A 78 3.53 -8.71 -12.14
N VAL A 79 3.05 -9.96 -12.14
CA VAL A 79 2.55 -10.69 -10.96
C VAL A 79 3.53 -11.80 -10.65
N TYR A 80 4.27 -11.64 -9.56
CA TYR A 80 5.15 -12.67 -9.04
C TYR A 80 4.33 -13.67 -8.24
N VAL A 81 4.28 -14.90 -8.73
CA VAL A 81 3.55 -16.00 -8.09
C VAL A 81 4.54 -16.82 -7.30
N VAL A 82 4.32 -16.92 -5.99
CA VAL A 82 5.20 -17.61 -5.05
C VAL A 82 4.40 -18.54 -4.15
N SER A 83 5.05 -19.54 -3.54
CA SER A 83 4.40 -20.31 -2.47
C SER A 83 4.13 -19.43 -1.23
N GLU A 84 3.20 -19.84 -0.36
CA GLU A 84 2.95 -19.10 0.89
C GLU A 84 4.20 -19.04 1.78
N ALA A 85 4.92 -20.16 1.89
CA ALA A 85 6.17 -20.22 2.65
C ALA A 85 7.23 -19.27 2.08
N LEU A 86 7.35 -19.20 0.75
CA LEU A 86 8.28 -18.28 0.09
C LEU A 86 7.86 -16.81 0.27
N ALA A 87 6.57 -16.49 0.22
CA ALA A 87 6.08 -15.15 0.50
C ALA A 87 6.43 -14.70 1.95
N GLU A 88 6.34 -15.60 2.92
CA GLU A 88 6.73 -15.33 4.31
C GLU A 88 8.24 -15.16 4.47
N GLU A 89 9.04 -15.98 3.77
CA GLU A 89 10.49 -15.86 3.73
C GLU A 89 10.93 -14.51 3.15
N VAL A 90 10.38 -14.13 1.99
CA VAL A 90 10.69 -12.89 1.27
C VAL A 90 10.34 -11.66 2.11
N THR A 91 9.11 -11.60 2.63
CA THR A 91 8.64 -10.43 3.38
C THR A 91 9.20 -10.36 4.79
N GLY A 92 9.72 -11.49 5.29
CA GLY A 92 10.18 -11.67 6.64
C GLY A 92 9.05 -11.64 7.67
N PHE A 93 7.77 -11.68 7.32
CA PHE A 93 6.67 -11.78 8.30
C PHE A 93 5.54 -12.65 7.79
N HIS A 94 4.69 -13.14 8.71
CA HIS A 94 3.50 -13.88 8.32
C HIS A 94 2.57 -12.98 7.49
N VAL A 95 2.49 -13.25 6.19
CA VAL A 95 1.57 -12.55 5.30
C VAL A 95 0.19 -13.15 5.52
N HIS A 96 -0.54 -12.60 6.49
CA HIS A 96 -1.88 -13.08 6.89
C HIS A 96 -2.85 -13.24 5.71
N ARG A 97 -2.61 -12.53 4.60
CA ARG A 97 -3.45 -12.52 3.40
C ARG A 97 -2.68 -12.60 2.09
N GLY A 98 -1.53 -13.31 2.05
CA GLY A 98 -0.68 -13.73 0.89
C GLY A 98 -0.70 -12.98 -0.46
N ALA A 99 -1.17 -11.74 -0.51
CA ALA A 99 -1.34 -10.90 -1.68
C ALA A 99 -0.81 -9.53 -1.29
N LEU A 100 0.21 -9.10 -2.01
CA LEU A 100 0.90 -7.84 -1.82
C LEU A 100 0.95 -7.11 -3.15
N ALA A 101 0.90 -5.80 -3.08
CA ALA A 101 1.13 -4.93 -4.22
C ALA A 101 2.14 -3.86 -3.84
N SER A 102 3.11 -3.65 -4.71
CA SER A 102 3.99 -2.49 -4.70
C SER A 102 3.37 -1.44 -5.59
N LEU A 103 3.03 -0.27 -5.03
CA LEU A 103 2.32 0.80 -5.74
C LEU A 103 3.10 2.10 -5.67
N HIS A 104 3.04 2.88 -6.74
CA HIS A 104 3.60 4.23 -6.77
C HIS A 104 2.84 5.16 -5.83
N ARG A 105 3.59 5.97 -5.07
CA ARG A 105 3.04 7.12 -4.35
C ARG A 105 2.76 8.24 -5.35
N THR A 106 1.66 8.95 -5.11
CA THR A 106 1.31 10.15 -5.86
C THR A 106 1.71 11.36 -5.01
N PRO A 107 2.24 12.44 -5.62
CA PRO A 107 2.46 13.70 -4.90
C PRO A 107 1.19 14.13 -4.17
N LEU A 108 1.34 14.63 -2.95
CA LEU A 108 0.20 15.12 -2.18
C LEU A 108 -0.30 16.43 -2.78
N PRO A 109 -1.63 16.64 -2.84
CA PRO A 109 -2.18 17.92 -3.25
C PRO A 109 -1.72 19.04 -2.30
N GLY A 110 -1.61 20.26 -2.85
CA GLY A 110 -1.26 21.43 -2.06
C GLY A 110 -2.36 21.80 -1.05
N LEU A 111 -2.00 22.54 0.00
CA LEU A 111 -2.96 22.94 1.05
C LEU A 111 -4.19 23.66 0.46
N ASP A 112 -3.98 24.58 -0.49
CA ASP A 112 -5.06 25.33 -1.11
C ASP A 112 -6.02 24.43 -1.89
N GLU A 113 -5.50 23.41 -2.59
CA GLU A 113 -6.30 22.43 -3.33
C GLU A 113 -7.10 21.53 -2.38
N VAL A 114 -6.50 21.09 -1.28
CA VAL A 114 -7.18 20.28 -0.25
C VAL A 114 -8.30 21.06 0.43
N LEU A 115 -8.12 22.36 0.64
CA LEU A 115 -9.09 23.21 1.32
C LEU A 115 -10.14 23.80 0.37
N GLU A 116 -9.98 23.67 -0.94
CA GLU A 116 -10.91 24.24 -1.91
C GLU A 116 -12.31 23.61 -1.74
N GLY A 117 -13.27 24.42 -1.28
CA GLY A 117 -14.65 23.99 -1.07
C GLY A 117 -14.90 23.12 0.16
N ALA A 118 -13.85 22.79 0.93
CA ALA A 118 -13.97 21.99 2.14
C ALA A 118 -14.77 22.72 3.23
N ARG A 119 -15.77 22.04 3.82
CA ARG A 119 -16.60 22.57 4.91
C ARG A 119 -16.22 21.99 6.27
N SER A 120 -15.59 20.83 6.25
CA SER A 120 -15.18 20.04 7.41
C SER A 120 -13.78 19.49 7.17
N VAL A 121 -12.88 19.76 8.11
CA VAL A 121 -11.47 19.39 8.00
C VAL A 121 -11.03 18.68 9.28
N LEU A 122 -10.45 17.50 9.15
CA LEU A 122 -9.74 16.84 10.24
C LEU A 122 -8.29 17.33 10.24
N VAL A 123 -7.82 17.83 11.38
CA VAL A 123 -6.41 18.21 11.55
C VAL A 123 -5.80 17.28 12.58
N LEU A 124 -4.79 16.51 12.15
CA LEU A 124 -4.02 15.62 13.01
C LEU A 124 -2.71 16.31 13.34
N GLU A 125 -2.53 16.64 14.62
CA GLU A 125 -1.28 17.20 15.13
C GLU A 125 -0.50 16.10 15.86
N ASP A 126 0.65 15.73 15.29
CA ASP A 126 1.65 14.84 15.89
C ASP A 126 1.11 13.46 16.29
N VAL A 127 0.16 12.92 15.53
CA VAL A 127 -0.35 11.55 15.70
C VAL A 127 0.66 10.57 15.10
N ILE A 128 1.53 10.02 15.93
CA ILE A 128 2.64 9.14 15.51
C ILE A 128 2.28 7.65 15.41
N ASP A 129 1.09 7.25 15.88
CA ASP A 129 0.64 5.87 15.74
C ASP A 129 -0.08 5.66 14.39
N HIS A 130 0.53 4.83 13.54
CA HIS A 130 0.02 4.50 12.21
C HIS A 130 -1.40 3.91 12.22
N THR A 131 -1.74 3.10 13.22
CA THR A 131 -3.07 2.48 13.31
C THR A 131 -4.13 3.54 13.62
N ASN A 132 -3.80 4.49 14.51
CA ASN A 132 -4.66 5.62 14.82
C ASN A 132 -4.85 6.53 13.61
N VAL A 133 -3.77 6.84 12.86
CA VAL A 133 -3.89 7.62 11.61
C VAL A 133 -4.87 6.94 10.66
N GLY A 134 -4.67 5.65 10.34
CA GLY A 134 -5.59 4.91 9.47
C GLY A 134 -7.03 4.89 9.98
N ALA A 135 -7.22 4.69 11.29
CA ALA A 135 -8.56 4.69 11.91
C ALA A 135 -9.26 6.05 11.82
N ILE A 136 -8.52 7.14 11.97
CA ILE A 136 -9.03 8.51 11.85
C ILE A 136 -9.43 8.79 10.40
N PHE A 137 -8.60 8.42 9.41
CA PHE A 137 -8.93 8.54 7.99
C PHE A 137 -10.22 7.80 7.64
N ARG A 138 -10.32 6.53 8.06
CA ARG A 138 -11.51 5.71 7.84
C ARG A 138 -12.75 6.32 8.51
N SER A 139 -12.59 6.85 9.71
CA SER A 139 -13.70 7.49 10.45
C SER A 139 -14.12 8.80 9.80
N GLY A 140 -13.18 9.63 9.33
CA GLY A 140 -13.44 10.85 8.59
C GLY A 140 -14.22 10.58 7.31
N ALA A 141 -13.79 9.60 6.52
CA ALA A 141 -14.51 9.17 5.32
C ALA A 141 -15.92 8.66 5.63
N ALA A 142 -16.11 7.92 6.74
CA ALA A 142 -17.44 7.44 7.15
C ALA A 142 -18.36 8.55 7.67
N LEU A 143 -17.80 9.65 8.17
CA LEU A 143 -18.50 10.82 8.69
C LEU A 143 -18.62 11.96 7.68
N ASP A 144 -18.23 11.72 6.42
CA ASP A 144 -18.31 12.69 5.32
C ASP A 144 -17.47 13.96 5.56
N PHE A 145 -16.28 13.79 6.15
CA PHE A 145 -15.30 14.87 6.22
C PHE A 145 -14.71 15.14 4.83
N ASP A 146 -14.57 16.43 4.49
CA ASP A 146 -14.11 16.85 3.16
C ASP A 146 -12.58 16.73 3.00
N ALA A 147 -11.84 16.97 4.08
CA ALA A 147 -10.38 17.02 4.04
C ALA A 147 -9.71 16.51 5.33
N VAL A 148 -8.46 16.04 5.18
CA VAL A 148 -7.58 15.66 6.28
C VAL A 148 -6.24 16.36 6.11
N LEU A 149 -5.78 17.06 7.15
CA LEU A 149 -4.47 17.68 7.23
C LEU A 149 -3.64 17.00 8.30
N LEU A 150 -2.36 16.77 8.00
CA LEU A 150 -1.41 16.13 8.89
C LEU A 150 -0.27 17.10 9.17
N SER A 151 0.11 17.24 10.45
CA SER A 151 1.35 17.92 10.81
C SER A 151 2.55 17.13 10.27
N PRO A 152 3.70 17.78 10.01
CA PRO A 152 4.88 17.12 9.45
C PRO A 152 5.43 15.93 10.26
N ARG A 153 5.07 15.81 11.56
CA ARG A 153 5.52 14.71 12.42
C ARG A 153 4.48 13.62 12.61
N CYS A 154 3.34 13.68 11.92
CA CYS A 154 2.38 12.58 11.95
C CYS A 154 2.96 11.33 11.30
N ALA A 155 2.45 10.17 11.72
CA ALA A 155 2.68 8.92 11.03
C ALA A 155 2.13 8.99 9.59
N ASP A 156 2.83 8.32 8.69
CA ASP A 156 2.50 8.31 7.28
C ASP A 156 1.16 7.57 7.03
N PRO A 157 0.16 8.20 6.38
CA PRO A 157 -1.12 7.56 6.08
C PRO A 157 -1.01 6.45 5.04
N LEU A 158 0.03 6.44 4.20
CA LEU A 158 0.30 5.37 3.23
C LEU A 158 1.20 4.27 3.78
N TYR A 159 1.61 4.36 5.05
CA TYR A 159 2.31 3.27 5.70
C TYR A 159 1.42 2.03 5.78
N ARG A 160 1.99 0.84 5.57
CA ARG A 160 1.19 -0.41 5.46
C ARG A 160 0.28 -0.67 6.66
N ARG A 161 0.67 -0.24 7.88
CA ARG A 161 -0.19 -0.39 9.08
C ARG A 161 -1.33 0.61 9.09
N SER A 162 -1.16 1.79 8.52
CA SER A 162 -2.23 2.78 8.33
C SER A 162 -3.20 2.32 7.25
N VAL A 163 -2.67 1.91 6.10
CA VAL A 163 -3.44 1.53 4.89
C VAL A 163 -4.34 0.30 5.09
N LYS A 164 -3.98 -0.60 6.01
CA LYS A 164 -4.75 -1.83 6.28
C LYS A 164 -6.03 -1.59 7.11
N VAL A 165 -6.17 -0.41 7.72
CA VAL A 165 -7.22 -0.08 8.70
C VAL A 165 -8.48 0.37 7.98
#